data_AF-A0A1V1PIZ9-F1
#
_entry.id   AF-A0A1V1PIZ9-F1
#
_cell.length_a   1.000
_cell.length_b   1.000
_cell.length_c   1.000
_cell.angle_alpha   90.00
_cell.angle_beta   90.00
_cell.angle_gamma   90.00
#
_symmetry.space_group_name_H-M   'P 1'
#
loop_
_entity.id
_entity.type
_entity.pdbx_description
1 polymer ?
#
loop_
_entity_poly.entity_id
_entity_poly.type
_entity_poly.pdbx_seq_one_letter_code
_entity_poly.pdbx_strand_id
1 'polypeptide(L)'
;MADVFISYKRESLEQVERLSGVLRDLNLSVWFDASIHLGEAWAQRILHELDQASAIVVCWTPDALLSDWVLREAQAGIDREVLAQVKLEPCTPPAPFNAQQIGDLIDWEGGDLTHPALKALLARIEKLTGVSNLVRNAHLRAGGQHDELVAMLRALLVDRARAGAIPMTYTEAERAIRAEADRSGLEIGEFSQISLWGALDSIAEQNRQRREPPLGALIGNEQGMPGRGYWQKHVFLEGVAEEDMALQLKVLKRQRAWARVYPWPQDV
;
A
#
# COMPACT_ATOMS: atom_id res chain seq x y z
N MET A 1 14.82 -10.26 -2.04
CA MET A 1 14.92 -9.65 -3.38
C MET A 1 13.65 -8.85 -3.59
N ALA A 2 13.77 -7.60 -4.04
CA ALA A 2 12.61 -6.77 -4.32
C ALA A 2 12.05 -7.04 -5.73
N ASP A 3 10.72 -7.00 -5.87
CA ASP A 3 10.04 -7.08 -7.16
C ASP A 3 10.27 -5.78 -7.95
N VAL A 4 10.24 -4.64 -7.23
CA VAL A 4 10.34 -3.29 -7.78
C VAL A 4 11.50 -2.52 -7.16
N PHE A 5 12.37 -1.99 -8.01
CA PHE A 5 13.37 -0.98 -7.66
C PHE A 5 12.84 0.40 -8.06
N ILE A 6 12.87 1.40 -7.17
CA ILE A 6 12.50 2.78 -7.52
C ILE A 6 13.76 3.66 -7.58
N SER A 7 14.07 4.14 -8.78
CA SER A 7 15.09 5.15 -9.05
C SER A 7 14.46 6.53 -8.98
N TYR A 8 15.03 7.40 -8.15
CA TYR A 8 14.51 8.74 -7.90
C TYR A 8 15.60 9.65 -7.37
N LYS A 9 15.29 10.95 -7.31
CA LYS A 9 16.12 11.96 -6.68
C LYS A 9 15.54 12.32 -5.31
N ARG A 10 16.39 12.56 -4.31
CA ARG A 10 16.02 12.62 -2.88
C ARG A 10 14.93 13.64 -2.58
N GLU A 11 14.88 14.72 -3.35
CA GLU A 11 13.91 15.80 -3.31
C GLU A 11 12.47 15.29 -3.54
N SER A 12 12.31 14.17 -4.26
CA SER A 12 11.04 13.49 -4.52
C SER A 12 10.74 12.35 -3.53
N LEU A 13 11.46 12.28 -2.40
CA LEU A 13 11.33 11.18 -1.42
C LEU A 13 9.89 10.98 -0.96
N GLU A 14 9.18 12.06 -0.63
CA GLU A 14 7.81 11.97 -0.11
C GLU A 14 6.85 11.30 -1.11
N GLN A 15 6.91 11.69 -2.38
CA GLN A 15 6.08 11.10 -3.44
C GLN A 15 6.46 9.64 -3.71
N VAL A 16 7.76 9.32 -3.63
CA VAL A 16 8.27 7.95 -3.77
C VAL A 16 7.85 7.06 -2.61
N GLU A 17 7.81 7.59 -1.38
CA GLU A 17 7.28 6.87 -0.21
C GLU A 17 5.80 6.55 -0.38
N ARG A 18 5.00 7.50 -0.90
CA ARG A 18 3.59 7.27 -1.21
C ARG A 18 3.42 6.19 -2.29
N LEU A 19 4.18 6.29 -3.40
CA LEU A 19 4.17 5.29 -4.47
C LEU A 19 4.58 3.90 -3.95
N SER A 20 5.65 3.84 -3.16
CA SER A 20 6.12 2.61 -2.54
C SER A 20 5.07 2.00 -1.61
N GLY A 21 4.38 2.82 -0.82
CA GLY A 21 3.26 2.40 0.02
C GLY A 21 2.15 1.71 -0.78
N VAL A 22 1.75 2.32 -1.90
CA VAL A 22 0.73 1.73 -2.80
C VAL A 22 1.19 0.40 -3.40
N LEU A 23 2.43 0.33 -3.90
CA LEU A 23 2.97 -0.91 -4.47
C LEU A 23 3.06 -2.03 -3.42
N ARG A 24 3.48 -1.70 -2.18
CA ARG A 24 3.50 -2.65 -1.06
C ARG A 24 2.10 -3.12 -0.65
N ASP A 25 1.12 -2.22 -0.70
CA ASP A 25 -0.29 -2.56 -0.47
C ASP A 25 -0.88 -3.49 -1.52
N LEU A 26 -0.29 -3.50 -2.72
CA LEU A 26 -0.56 -4.45 -3.80
C LEU A 26 0.33 -5.69 -3.72
N ASN A 27 0.98 -5.92 -2.58
CA ASN A 27 1.79 -7.08 -2.24
C ASN A 27 3.08 -7.22 -3.08
N LEU A 28 3.60 -6.11 -3.61
CA LEU A 28 4.94 -6.05 -4.20
C LEU A 28 5.97 -5.75 -3.11
N SER A 29 7.13 -6.39 -3.21
CA SER A 29 8.32 -5.97 -2.48
C SER A 29 9.01 -4.83 -3.22
N VAL A 30 9.30 -3.74 -2.49
CA VAL A 30 9.77 -2.48 -3.09
C VAL A 30 11.02 -2.01 -2.38
N TRP A 31 12.04 -1.68 -3.15
CA TRP A 31 13.33 -1.18 -2.68
C TRP A 31 13.64 0.21 -3.25
N PHE A 32 14.13 1.11 -2.38
CA PHE A 32 14.67 2.43 -2.73
C PHE A 32 15.57 2.98 -1.61
N ASP A 33 16.54 3.84 -1.94
CA ASP A 33 17.63 4.26 -1.03
C ASP A 33 17.24 5.40 -0.04
N ALA A 34 16.14 5.26 0.70
CA ALA A 34 15.71 6.30 1.64
C ALA A 34 16.50 6.35 2.96
N SER A 35 17.31 5.33 3.27
CA SER A 35 17.81 5.13 4.65
C SER A 35 19.19 4.43 4.78
N ILE A 36 20.03 4.38 3.76
CA ILE A 36 21.31 3.66 3.84
C ILE A 36 22.48 4.62 4.18
N HIS A 37 23.27 4.25 5.20
CA HIS A 37 24.46 4.97 5.65
C HIS A 37 25.67 4.76 4.70
N LEU A 38 26.52 5.79 4.55
CA LEU A 38 27.63 5.87 3.59
C LEU A 38 28.75 4.80 3.80
N GLY A 39 29.26 4.18 2.72
CA GLY A 39 30.44 3.29 2.71
C GLY A 39 30.66 2.52 1.39
N GLU A 40 31.82 1.88 1.13
CA GLU A 40 32.11 1.18 -0.16
C GLU A 40 31.17 -0.01 -0.48
N ALA A 41 30.58 -0.63 0.55
CA ALA A 41 29.57 -1.68 0.38
C ALA A 41 28.21 -1.16 -0.14
N TRP A 42 28.00 0.17 -0.18
CA TRP A 42 26.77 0.83 -0.63
C TRP A 42 26.51 0.64 -2.12
N ALA A 43 27.48 1.01 -2.97
CA ALA A 43 27.33 0.95 -4.41
C ALA A 43 27.08 -0.49 -4.88
N GLN A 44 27.75 -1.47 -4.25
CA GLN A 44 27.54 -2.88 -4.54
C GLN A 44 26.12 -3.35 -4.19
N ARG A 45 25.55 -2.88 -3.08
CA ARG A 45 24.18 -3.24 -2.68
C ARG A 45 23.15 -2.63 -3.62
N ILE A 46 23.30 -1.37 -4.02
CA ILE A 46 22.36 -0.75 -4.98
C ILE A 46 22.42 -1.49 -6.31
N LEU A 47 23.63 -1.72 -6.83
CA LEU A 47 23.80 -2.48 -8.08
C LEU A 47 23.20 -3.88 -7.98
N HIS A 48 23.39 -4.56 -6.84
CA HIS A 48 22.78 -5.86 -6.61
C HIS A 48 21.25 -5.80 -6.64
N GLU A 49 20.62 -4.88 -5.91
CA GLU A 49 19.15 -4.77 -5.91
C GLU A 49 18.62 -4.31 -7.27
N LEU A 50 19.33 -3.40 -7.95
CA LEU A 50 19.04 -2.96 -9.31
C LEU A 50 19.04 -4.16 -10.26
N ASP A 51 20.12 -4.95 -10.28
CA ASP A 51 20.30 -6.11 -11.15
C ASP A 51 19.30 -7.25 -10.89
N GLN A 52 18.81 -7.35 -9.65
CA GLN A 52 17.88 -8.41 -9.26
C GLN A 52 16.41 -8.00 -9.40
N ALA A 53 16.09 -6.71 -9.40
CA ALA A 53 14.70 -6.25 -9.51
C ALA A 53 14.05 -6.67 -10.83
N SER A 54 12.79 -7.11 -10.75
CA SER A 54 12.00 -7.50 -11.93
C SER A 54 11.41 -6.31 -12.68
N ALA A 55 11.22 -5.18 -11.99
CA ALA A 55 10.86 -3.90 -12.58
C ALA A 55 11.70 -2.76 -11.99
N ILE A 56 12.20 -1.88 -12.86
CA ILE A 56 12.87 -0.64 -12.48
C ILE A 56 11.91 0.51 -12.78
N VAL A 57 11.41 1.15 -11.74
CA VAL A 57 10.56 2.34 -11.83
C VAL A 57 11.43 3.58 -11.73
N VAL A 58 11.46 4.40 -12.77
CA VAL A 58 12.18 5.69 -12.74
C VAL A 58 11.18 6.83 -12.55
N CYS A 59 11.41 7.63 -11.53
CA CYS A 59 10.64 8.81 -11.19
C CYS A 59 11.35 10.08 -11.68
N TRP A 60 10.87 10.65 -12.78
CA TRP A 60 11.46 11.82 -13.41
C TRP A 60 10.99 13.14 -12.78
N THR A 61 11.96 13.96 -12.45
CA THR A 61 11.86 15.38 -12.06
C THR A 61 13.03 16.14 -12.68
N PRO A 62 13.00 17.49 -12.74
CA PRO A 62 14.15 18.27 -13.19
C PRO A 62 15.47 17.88 -12.51
N ASP A 63 15.45 17.62 -11.20
CA ASP A 63 16.65 17.20 -10.46
C ASP A 63 17.09 15.77 -10.81
N ALA A 64 16.15 14.88 -11.10
CA ALA A 64 16.46 13.52 -11.55
C ALA A 64 17.17 13.51 -12.91
N LEU A 65 16.84 14.46 -13.80
CA LEU A 65 17.51 14.60 -15.11
C LEU A 65 18.98 15.02 -14.99
N LEU A 66 19.35 15.71 -13.90
CA LEU A 66 20.72 16.16 -13.64
C LEU A 66 21.55 15.09 -12.90
N SER A 67 20.95 13.96 -12.55
CA SER A 67 21.60 12.91 -11.77
C SER A 67 22.16 11.81 -12.67
N ASP A 68 23.49 11.76 -12.80
CA ASP A 68 24.18 10.66 -13.50
C ASP A 68 23.79 9.28 -12.98
N TRP A 69 23.49 9.18 -11.68
CA TRP A 69 23.07 7.93 -11.06
C TRP A 69 21.69 7.48 -11.56
N VAL A 70 20.70 8.38 -11.56
CA VAL A 70 19.35 8.09 -12.05
C VAL A 70 19.38 7.74 -13.54
N LEU A 71 20.17 8.47 -14.34
CA LEU A 71 20.33 8.17 -15.76
C LEU A 71 20.95 6.78 -15.99
N ARG A 72 21.91 6.36 -15.17
CA ARG A 72 22.50 5.01 -15.24
C ARG A 72 21.51 3.91 -14.86
N GLU A 73 20.74 4.11 -13.80
CA GLU A 73 19.71 3.15 -13.38
C GLU A 73 18.58 3.04 -14.42
N ALA A 74 18.18 4.16 -15.02
CA ALA A 74 17.23 4.19 -16.12
C ALA A 74 17.77 3.45 -17.34
N GLN A 75 19.06 3.64 -17.68
CA GLN A 75 19.71 2.92 -18.77
C GLN A 75 19.73 1.41 -18.52
N ALA A 76 20.08 0.98 -17.31
CA ALA A 76 20.02 -0.43 -16.92
C ALA A 76 18.61 -1.02 -17.08
N GLY A 77 17.56 -0.23 -16.80
CA GLY A 77 16.17 -0.61 -17.06
C GLY A 77 15.86 -0.81 -18.54
N ILE A 78 16.39 0.04 -19.43
CA ILE A 78 16.25 -0.14 -20.89
C ILE A 78 16.99 -1.40 -21.33
N ASP A 79 18.25 -1.54 -20.95
CA ASP A 79 19.12 -2.63 -21.39
C ASP A 79 18.59 -4.01 -20.99
N ARG A 80 17.90 -4.08 -19.84
CA ARG A 80 17.25 -5.30 -19.34
C ARG A 80 15.77 -5.42 -19.72
N GLU A 81 15.22 -4.45 -20.45
CA GLU A 81 13.80 -4.35 -20.84
C GLU A 81 12.80 -4.31 -19.67
N VAL A 82 13.26 -4.02 -18.46
CA VAL A 82 12.47 -3.94 -17.21
C VAL A 82 12.12 -2.52 -16.78
N LEU A 83 12.29 -1.53 -17.66
CA LEU A 83 11.98 -0.13 -17.35
C LEU A 83 10.46 0.13 -17.30
N ALA A 84 10.04 0.85 -16.27
CA ALA A 84 8.75 1.54 -16.16
C ALA A 84 9.01 3.00 -15.73
N GLN A 85 8.37 3.97 -16.37
CA GLN A 85 8.73 5.39 -16.17
C GLN A 85 7.51 6.22 -15.79
N VAL A 86 7.71 7.15 -14.85
CA VAL A 86 6.72 8.16 -14.48
C VAL A 86 7.38 9.54 -14.29
N LYS A 87 6.63 10.62 -14.49
CA LYS A 87 7.03 11.97 -14.10
C LYS A 87 6.32 12.34 -12.80
N LEU A 88 7.06 12.90 -11.86
CA LEU A 88 6.52 13.51 -10.64
C LEU A 88 6.49 15.05 -10.76
N GLU A 89 7.26 15.61 -11.69
CA GLU A 89 7.28 17.04 -11.99
C GLU A 89 7.34 17.27 -13.51
N PRO A 90 6.91 18.46 -14.00
CA PRO A 90 7.01 18.81 -15.41
C PRO A 90 8.47 18.75 -15.91
N CYS A 91 8.79 17.73 -16.68
CA CYS A 91 10.11 17.55 -17.27
C CYS A 91 10.05 16.67 -18.53
N THR A 92 11.13 16.72 -19.32
CA THR A 92 11.29 15.91 -20.53
C THR A 92 12.57 15.10 -20.41
N PRO A 93 12.50 13.79 -20.15
CA PRO A 93 13.66 12.93 -20.13
C PRO A 93 14.44 12.99 -21.45
N PRO A 94 15.78 12.88 -21.44
CA PRO A 94 16.56 12.87 -22.67
C PRO A 94 16.34 11.57 -23.46
N ALA A 95 16.79 11.54 -24.72
CA ALA A 95 16.91 10.29 -25.45
C ALA A 95 17.91 9.35 -24.75
N PRO A 96 17.68 8.02 -24.74
CA PRO A 96 16.58 7.31 -25.39
C PRO A 96 15.29 7.21 -24.54
N PHE A 97 15.26 7.72 -23.30
CA PHE A 97 14.15 7.54 -22.36
C PHE A 97 12.83 8.13 -22.86
N ASN A 98 12.88 9.24 -23.60
CA ASN A 98 11.71 9.87 -24.22
C ASN A 98 11.06 9.09 -25.37
N ALA A 99 11.68 8.01 -25.85
CA ALA A 99 11.11 7.16 -26.90
C ALA A 99 10.07 6.15 -26.36
N GLN A 100 10.04 5.91 -25.04
CA GLN A 100 9.09 5.02 -24.38
C GLN A 100 7.94 5.81 -23.73
N GLN A 101 6.81 5.14 -23.48
CA GLN A 101 5.69 5.75 -22.77
C GLN A 101 6.08 6.07 -21.32
N ILE A 102 5.76 7.29 -20.89
CA ILE A 102 6.01 7.77 -19.52
C ILE A 102 4.65 8.12 -18.90
N GLY A 103 4.36 7.57 -17.72
CA GLY A 103 3.18 7.93 -16.94
C GLY A 103 3.31 9.34 -16.36
N ASP A 104 2.22 10.10 -16.33
CA ASP A 104 2.20 11.44 -15.72
C ASP A 104 1.56 11.35 -14.33
N LEU A 105 2.34 11.50 -13.27
CA LEU A 105 1.89 11.47 -11.87
C LEU A 105 2.07 12.83 -11.18
N ILE A 106 2.18 13.92 -11.96
CA ILE A 106 2.43 15.27 -11.42
C ILE A 106 1.29 15.72 -10.48
N ASP A 107 0.05 15.36 -10.77
CA ASP A 107 -1.14 15.68 -9.99
C ASP A 107 -1.56 14.55 -9.01
N TRP A 108 -0.74 13.50 -8.89
CA TRP A 108 -1.06 12.35 -8.07
C TRP A 108 -0.49 12.49 -6.65
N GLU A 109 -1.39 12.61 -5.67
CA GLU A 109 -1.03 12.84 -4.26
C GLU A 109 -0.95 11.57 -3.41
N GLY A 110 -1.10 10.36 -3.98
CA GLY A 110 -1.00 9.09 -3.25
C GLY A 110 -2.32 8.39 -2.95
N GLY A 111 -3.43 9.15 -2.87
CA GLY A 111 -4.74 8.62 -2.46
C GLY A 111 -5.57 8.00 -3.59
N ASP A 112 -5.44 8.52 -4.82
CA ASP A 112 -6.21 8.02 -5.96
C ASP A 112 -5.55 6.78 -6.58
N LEU A 113 -5.98 5.60 -6.14
CA LEU A 113 -5.55 4.31 -6.71
C LEU A 113 -6.13 4.04 -8.11
N THR A 114 -7.05 4.89 -8.58
CA THR A 114 -7.67 4.76 -9.91
C THR A 114 -7.07 5.70 -10.95
N HIS A 115 -6.06 6.47 -10.56
CA HIS A 115 -5.38 7.45 -11.41
C HIS A 115 -4.89 6.82 -12.73
N PRO A 116 -5.17 7.41 -13.91
CA PRO A 116 -4.85 6.79 -15.20
C PRO A 116 -3.37 6.42 -15.39
N ALA A 117 -2.46 7.32 -14.98
CA ALA A 117 -1.02 7.05 -15.09
C ALA A 117 -0.55 5.99 -14.08
N LEU A 118 -1.17 5.92 -12.90
CA LEU A 118 -0.88 4.86 -11.93
C LEU A 118 -1.34 3.52 -12.49
N LYS A 119 -2.53 3.44 -13.09
CA LYS A 119 -3.02 2.23 -13.77
C LYS A 119 -2.06 1.79 -14.88
N ALA A 120 -1.56 2.72 -15.69
CA ALA A 120 -0.58 2.41 -16.74
C ALA A 120 0.74 1.89 -16.15
N LEU A 121 1.24 2.50 -15.08
CA LEU A 121 2.42 2.04 -14.35
C LEU A 121 2.21 0.62 -13.80
N LEU A 122 1.10 0.37 -13.10
CA LEU A 122 0.77 -0.94 -12.55
C LEU A 122 0.65 -2.01 -13.63
N ALA A 123 0.03 -1.69 -14.77
CA ALA A 123 -0.05 -2.60 -15.92
C ALA A 123 1.33 -2.93 -16.50
N ARG A 124 2.26 -1.97 -16.50
CA ARG A 124 3.65 -2.20 -16.91
C ARG A 124 4.37 -3.09 -15.89
N ILE A 125 4.26 -2.80 -14.59
CA ILE A 125 4.87 -3.61 -13.52
C ILE A 125 4.33 -5.04 -13.53
N GLU A 126 3.02 -5.23 -13.76
CA GLU A 126 2.38 -6.55 -13.87
C GLU A 126 3.01 -7.38 -15.00
N LYS A 127 3.24 -6.77 -16.16
CA LYS A 127 3.91 -7.44 -17.29
C LYS A 127 5.37 -7.81 -16.99
N LEU A 128 6.06 -6.99 -16.19
CA LEU A 128 7.49 -7.16 -15.89
C LEU A 128 7.76 -8.16 -14.76
N THR A 129 6.92 -8.14 -13.73
CA THR A 129 7.07 -8.98 -12.53
C THR A 129 6.34 -10.32 -12.66
N GLY A 130 5.36 -10.43 -13.57
CA GLY A 130 4.45 -11.58 -13.65
C GLY A 130 3.38 -11.61 -12.55
N VAL A 131 3.40 -10.66 -11.60
CA VAL A 131 2.37 -10.53 -10.57
C VAL A 131 1.08 -10.06 -11.24
N SER A 132 0.06 -10.91 -11.24
CA SER A 132 -1.20 -10.62 -11.91
C SER A 132 -2.16 -9.78 -11.07
N ASN A 133 -3.09 -9.10 -11.75
CA ASN A 133 -4.20 -8.36 -11.15
C ASN A 133 -3.81 -7.09 -10.37
N LEU A 134 -2.64 -6.50 -10.57
CA LEU A 134 -2.25 -5.26 -9.86
C LEU A 134 -3.24 -4.13 -10.11
N VAL A 135 -3.63 -3.93 -11.38
CA VAL A 135 -4.61 -2.88 -11.76
C VAL A 135 -5.98 -3.15 -11.13
N ARG A 136 -6.44 -4.40 -11.20
CA ARG A 136 -7.71 -4.83 -10.62
C ARG A 136 -7.73 -4.68 -9.10
N ASN A 137 -6.64 -5.09 -8.43
CA ASN A 137 -6.51 -5.00 -6.98
C ASN A 137 -6.46 -3.54 -6.52
N ALA A 138 -5.78 -2.66 -7.25
CA ALA A 138 -5.81 -1.21 -6.98
C ALA A 138 -7.23 -0.66 -7.09
N HIS A 139 -7.97 -1.04 -8.13
CA HIS A 139 -9.36 -0.63 -8.31
C HIS A 139 -10.27 -1.15 -7.19
N LEU A 140 -10.15 -2.43 -6.80
CA LEU A 140 -10.93 -3.01 -5.71
C LEU A 140 -10.64 -2.36 -4.37
N ARG A 141 -9.36 -2.05 -4.11
CA ARG A 141 -8.95 -1.34 -2.89
C ARG A 141 -9.52 0.08 -2.86
N ALA A 142 -9.48 0.79 -3.98
CA ALA A 142 -10.12 2.10 -4.13
C ALA A 142 -11.63 2.03 -3.88
N GLY A 143 -12.31 1.02 -4.44
CA GLY A 143 -13.74 0.80 -4.22
C GLY A 143 -14.08 0.56 -2.75
N GLY A 144 -13.19 -0.05 -1.99
CA GLY A 144 -13.32 -0.21 -0.54
C GLY A 144 -13.24 1.08 0.28
N GLN A 145 -12.69 2.16 -0.29
CA GLN A 145 -12.54 3.45 0.38
C GLN A 145 -13.80 4.32 0.28
N HIS A 146 -14.88 3.83 -0.34
CA HIS A 146 -16.16 4.54 -0.42
C HIS A 146 -16.75 4.78 0.98
N ASP A 147 -17.19 6.00 1.27
CA ASP A 147 -17.60 6.43 2.62
C ASP A 147 -18.65 5.51 3.26
N GLU A 148 -19.63 5.05 2.49
CA GLU A 148 -20.68 4.15 2.96
C GLU A 148 -20.13 2.78 3.39
N LEU A 149 -19.25 2.18 2.58
CA LEU A 149 -18.60 0.91 2.91
C LEU A 149 -17.72 1.03 4.15
N VAL A 150 -16.98 2.14 4.24
CA VAL A 150 -16.13 2.47 5.39
C VAL A 150 -16.98 2.61 6.64
N ALA A 151 -18.10 3.34 6.57
CA ALA A 151 -19.04 3.52 7.68
C ALA A 151 -19.65 2.19 8.13
N MET A 152 -20.12 1.36 7.20
CA MET A 152 -20.69 0.04 7.51
C MET A 152 -19.67 -0.86 8.23
N LEU A 153 -18.44 -0.97 7.71
CA LEU A 153 -17.40 -1.79 8.33
C LEU A 153 -16.99 -1.23 9.69
N ARG A 154 -16.91 0.08 9.82
CA ARG A 154 -16.61 0.74 11.09
C ARG A 154 -17.67 0.46 12.13
N ALA A 155 -18.96 0.64 11.81
CA ALA A 155 -20.07 0.35 12.70
C ALA A 155 -20.06 -1.11 13.16
N LEU A 156 -19.85 -2.05 12.23
CA LEU A 156 -19.72 -3.48 12.53
C LEU A 156 -18.59 -3.76 13.54
N LEU A 157 -17.42 -3.15 13.36
CA LEU A 157 -16.27 -3.34 14.26
C LEU A 157 -16.49 -2.67 15.62
N VAL A 158 -17.16 -1.50 15.66
CA VAL A 158 -17.54 -0.83 16.91
C VAL A 158 -18.53 -1.66 17.72
N ASP A 159 -19.58 -2.19 17.10
CA ASP A 159 -20.55 -3.04 17.79
C ASP A 159 -19.89 -4.31 18.32
N ARG A 160 -18.95 -4.87 17.55
CA ARG A 160 -18.15 -6.01 17.98
C ARG A 160 -17.24 -5.67 19.17
N ALA A 161 -16.69 -4.46 19.20
CA ALA A 161 -15.92 -3.94 20.33
C ALA A 161 -16.79 -3.83 21.59
N ARG A 162 -17.97 -3.20 21.48
CA ARG A 162 -18.96 -3.04 22.56
C ARG A 162 -19.43 -4.38 23.13
N ALA A 163 -19.67 -5.36 22.27
CA ALA A 163 -20.09 -6.70 22.66
C ALA A 163 -18.97 -7.53 23.32
N GLY A 164 -17.72 -7.06 23.31
CA GLY A 164 -16.57 -7.81 23.83
C GLY A 164 -16.28 -9.10 23.03
N ALA A 165 -16.79 -9.20 21.80
CA ALA A 165 -16.72 -10.42 21.01
C ALA A 165 -15.27 -10.75 20.57
N ILE A 166 -15.08 -11.99 20.13
CA ILE A 166 -13.84 -12.41 19.48
C ILE A 166 -13.69 -11.73 18.12
N PRO A 167 -12.48 -11.63 17.56
CA PRO A 167 -12.27 -11.04 16.24
C PRO A 167 -13.13 -11.71 15.17
N MET A 168 -13.52 -10.92 14.18
CA MET A 168 -14.20 -11.42 13.00
C MET A 168 -13.17 -11.90 11.97
N THR A 169 -13.48 -12.95 11.23
CA THR A 169 -12.67 -13.33 10.07
C THR A 169 -12.93 -12.37 8.90
N TYR A 170 -11.98 -12.25 7.96
CA TYR A 170 -12.21 -11.47 6.74
C TYR A 170 -13.46 -11.92 5.96
N THR A 171 -13.71 -13.23 5.89
CA THR A 171 -14.88 -13.80 5.22
C THR A 171 -16.20 -13.46 5.93
N GLU A 172 -16.21 -13.48 7.26
CA GLU A 172 -17.38 -13.05 8.03
C GLU A 172 -17.65 -11.55 7.85
N ALA A 173 -16.60 -10.72 7.82
CA ALA A 173 -16.74 -9.29 7.56
C ALA A 173 -17.29 -9.04 6.17
N GLU A 174 -16.79 -9.76 5.17
CA GLU A 174 -17.29 -9.64 3.80
C GLU A 174 -18.79 -9.95 3.73
N ARG A 175 -19.20 -11.07 4.34
CA ARG A 175 -20.60 -11.51 4.38
C ARG A 175 -21.49 -10.50 5.11
N ALA A 176 -21.03 -9.97 6.23
CA ALA A 176 -21.78 -8.99 7.01
C ALA A 176 -22.00 -7.68 6.22
N ILE A 177 -20.96 -7.19 5.54
CA ILE A 177 -21.05 -5.99 4.70
C ILE A 177 -21.99 -6.20 3.52
N ARG A 178 -21.91 -7.36 2.84
CA ARG A 178 -22.86 -7.67 1.76
C ARG A 178 -24.30 -7.69 2.24
N ALA A 179 -24.57 -8.39 3.34
CA ALA A 179 -25.91 -8.45 3.91
C ALA A 179 -26.43 -7.07 4.35
N GLU A 180 -25.56 -6.18 4.83
CA GLU A 180 -25.94 -4.80 5.17
C GLU A 180 -26.18 -3.94 3.92
N ALA A 181 -25.36 -4.09 2.88
CA ALA A 181 -25.54 -3.37 1.62
C ALA A 181 -26.88 -3.76 0.97
N ASP A 182 -27.19 -5.05 0.92
CA ASP A 182 -28.46 -5.56 0.39
C ASP A 182 -29.66 -5.00 1.16
N ARG A 183 -29.58 -4.92 2.50
CA ARG A 183 -30.63 -4.34 3.35
C ARG A 183 -30.81 -2.84 3.14
N SER A 184 -29.71 -2.13 2.92
CA SER A 184 -29.71 -0.68 2.70
C SER A 184 -29.95 -0.29 1.24
N GLY A 185 -30.10 -1.27 0.33
CA GLY A 185 -30.27 -1.03 -1.10
C GLY A 185 -29.03 -0.43 -1.78
N LEU A 186 -27.85 -0.60 -1.17
CA LEU A 186 -26.59 -0.09 -1.68
C LEU A 186 -26.00 -1.07 -2.70
N GLU A 187 -25.83 -0.61 -3.95
CA GLU A 187 -25.13 -1.39 -4.97
C GLU A 187 -23.63 -1.39 -4.73
N ILE A 188 -23.16 -2.42 -4.03
CA ILE A 188 -21.73 -2.71 -3.91
C ILE A 188 -21.32 -3.58 -5.11
N GLY A 189 -20.41 -3.07 -5.95
CA GLY A 189 -19.95 -3.77 -7.15
C GLY A 189 -19.14 -5.03 -6.83
N GLU A 190 -18.04 -5.24 -7.56
CA GLU A 190 -17.13 -6.32 -7.17
C GLU A 190 -16.51 -6.01 -5.80
N PHE A 191 -16.90 -6.80 -4.79
CA PHE A 191 -16.41 -6.70 -3.43
C PHE A 191 -15.61 -7.95 -3.08
N SER A 192 -14.48 -7.78 -2.41
CA SER A 192 -13.64 -8.90 -1.97
C SER A 192 -12.85 -8.51 -0.73
N GLN A 193 -12.00 -9.43 -0.25
CA GLN A 193 -11.04 -9.13 0.80
C GLN A 193 -10.12 -7.93 0.48
N ILE A 194 -9.85 -7.66 -0.79
CA ILE A 194 -9.04 -6.50 -1.21
C ILE A 194 -9.78 -5.19 -0.96
N SER A 195 -11.09 -5.17 -1.23
CA SER A 195 -11.97 -4.05 -0.90
C SER A 195 -12.03 -3.82 0.61
N LEU A 196 -12.08 -4.90 1.41
CA LEU A 196 -12.02 -4.79 2.87
C LEU A 196 -10.71 -4.15 3.35
N TRP A 197 -9.57 -4.43 2.73
CA TRP A 197 -8.31 -3.77 3.10
C TRP A 197 -8.33 -2.28 2.81
N GLY A 198 -8.95 -1.86 1.70
CA GLY A 198 -9.19 -0.44 1.41
C GLY A 198 -10.05 0.24 2.48
N ALA A 199 -11.14 -0.41 2.89
CA ALA A 199 -12.01 0.10 3.96
C ALA A 199 -11.27 0.18 5.31
N LEU A 200 -10.47 -0.83 5.65
CA LEU A 200 -9.66 -0.84 6.87
C LEU A 200 -8.60 0.26 6.88
N ASP A 201 -8.00 0.60 5.74
CA ASP A 201 -7.08 1.73 5.62
C ASP A 201 -7.79 3.07 5.88
N SER A 202 -9.01 3.25 5.37
CA SER A 202 -9.81 4.45 5.67
C SER A 202 -10.21 4.52 7.15
N ILE A 203 -10.62 3.40 7.74
CA ILE A 203 -10.92 3.32 9.19
C ILE A 203 -9.68 3.63 10.02
N ALA A 204 -8.52 3.13 9.60
CA ALA A 204 -7.24 3.40 10.23
C ALA A 204 -6.94 4.90 10.31
N GLU A 205 -7.14 5.59 9.19
CA GLU A 205 -6.95 7.04 9.10
C GLU A 205 -7.93 7.79 10.00
N GLN A 206 -9.22 7.42 9.97
CA GLN A 206 -10.21 7.97 10.89
C GLN A 206 -9.83 7.75 12.36
N ASN A 207 -9.36 6.55 12.73
CA ASN A 207 -8.94 6.27 14.10
C ASN A 207 -7.74 7.15 14.50
N ARG A 208 -6.77 7.37 13.61
CA ARG A 208 -5.63 8.27 13.87
C ARG A 208 -6.10 9.71 14.10
N GLN A 209 -6.95 10.23 13.21
CA GLN A 209 -7.47 11.59 13.30
C GLN A 209 -8.29 11.81 14.59
N ARG A 210 -9.08 10.81 14.99
CA ARG A 210 -9.95 10.85 16.18
C ARG A 210 -9.26 10.37 17.46
N ARG A 211 -8.01 9.92 17.39
CA ARG A 211 -7.24 9.33 18.51
C ARG A 211 -7.97 8.15 19.17
N GLU A 212 -8.56 7.30 18.35
CA GLU A 212 -9.33 6.12 18.76
C GLU A 212 -8.46 4.86 18.76
N PRO A 213 -8.87 3.79 19.48
CA PRO A 213 -8.25 2.49 19.37
C PRO A 213 -8.38 1.91 17.95
N PRO A 214 -7.37 1.13 17.49
CA PRO A 214 -7.36 0.58 16.14
C PRO A 214 -8.39 -0.53 15.99
N LEU A 215 -9.50 -0.25 15.31
CA LEU A 215 -10.57 -1.21 15.05
C LEU A 215 -10.10 -2.41 14.20
N GLY A 216 -9.07 -2.23 13.38
CA GLY A 216 -8.43 -3.30 12.62
C GLY A 216 -7.89 -4.45 13.48
N ALA A 217 -7.72 -4.25 14.80
CA ALA A 217 -7.38 -5.33 15.73
C ALA A 217 -8.50 -6.37 15.89
N LEU A 218 -9.75 -6.02 15.54
CA LEU A 218 -10.94 -6.86 15.72
C LEU A 218 -11.29 -7.68 14.47
N ILE A 219 -10.42 -7.66 13.46
CA ILE A 219 -10.53 -8.49 12.26
C ILE A 219 -9.22 -9.26 12.03
N GLY A 220 -9.30 -10.48 11.52
CA GLY A 220 -8.12 -11.29 11.26
C GLY A 220 -8.39 -12.57 10.47
N ASN A 221 -7.38 -13.43 10.41
CA ASN A 221 -7.51 -14.80 9.92
C ASN A 221 -8.28 -15.68 10.93
N GLU A 222 -8.37 -16.99 10.68
CA GLU A 222 -9.04 -17.95 11.57
C GLU A 222 -8.43 -18.03 12.98
N GLN A 223 -7.15 -17.70 13.12
CA GLN A 223 -6.46 -17.62 14.43
C GLN A 223 -6.68 -16.26 15.10
N GLY A 224 -7.45 -15.37 14.48
CA GLY A 224 -7.67 -14.00 14.92
C GLY A 224 -6.44 -13.12 14.78
N MET A 225 -5.49 -13.44 13.89
CA MET A 225 -4.33 -12.60 13.61
C MET A 225 -4.64 -11.64 12.46
N PRO A 226 -4.44 -10.31 12.63
CA PRO A 226 -4.55 -9.36 11.54
C PRO A 226 -3.56 -9.64 10.42
N GLY A 227 -3.93 -9.29 9.19
CA GLY A 227 -3.08 -9.38 8.00
C GLY A 227 -1.85 -8.47 8.07
N ARG A 228 -0.89 -8.72 7.19
CA ARG A 228 0.44 -8.05 7.18
C ARG A 228 0.36 -6.53 7.22
N GLY A 229 -0.53 -5.93 6.44
CA GLY A 229 -0.71 -4.47 6.38
C GLY A 229 -1.06 -3.85 7.73
N TYR A 230 -1.72 -4.59 8.62
CA TYR A 230 -2.03 -4.12 9.96
C TYR A 230 -0.75 -3.82 10.76
N TRP A 231 0.18 -4.77 10.77
CA TRP A 231 1.43 -4.68 11.53
C TRP A 231 2.33 -3.56 11.02
N GLN A 232 2.40 -3.41 9.69
CA GLN A 232 3.22 -2.39 9.05
C GLN A 232 2.67 -0.98 9.30
N LYS A 233 1.35 -0.79 9.21
CA LYS A 233 0.73 0.56 9.25
C LYS A 233 0.32 1.03 10.64
N HIS A 234 0.07 0.13 11.59
CA HIS A 234 -0.47 0.48 12.91
C HIS A 234 0.45 0.17 14.08
N VAL A 235 1.30 -0.84 13.91
CA VAL A 235 2.20 -1.30 14.97
C VAL A 235 3.66 -0.96 14.64
N PHE A 236 3.94 -0.62 13.38
CA PHE A 236 5.29 -0.34 12.87
C PHE A 236 6.24 -1.52 13.11
N LEU A 237 5.73 -2.74 12.89
CA LEU A 237 6.52 -3.97 12.91
C LEU A 237 6.67 -4.51 11.48
N GLU A 238 7.92 -4.66 11.04
CA GLU A 238 8.25 -5.22 9.73
C GLU A 238 8.16 -6.75 9.78
N GLY A 239 6.94 -7.26 9.56
CA GLY A 239 6.72 -8.69 9.33
C GLY A 239 6.49 -9.55 10.56
N VAL A 240 6.20 -10.82 10.29
CA VAL A 240 5.78 -11.86 11.25
C VAL A 240 6.96 -12.80 11.47
N ALA A 241 8.09 -12.28 11.95
CA ALA A 241 9.12 -13.18 12.46
C ALA A 241 8.51 -14.01 13.60
N GLU A 242 8.67 -15.33 13.59
CA GLU A 242 8.16 -16.19 14.68
C GLU A 242 8.65 -15.73 16.05
N GLU A 243 9.85 -15.14 16.07
CA GLU A 243 10.54 -14.54 17.20
C GLU A 243 9.72 -13.40 17.86
N ASP A 244 8.89 -12.70 17.09
CA ASP A 244 8.07 -11.56 17.55
C ASP A 244 6.63 -11.93 17.91
N MET A 245 6.23 -13.20 17.76
CA MET A 245 4.84 -13.63 17.98
C MET A 245 4.33 -13.28 19.39
N ALA A 246 5.19 -13.42 20.40
CA ALA A 246 4.84 -13.07 21.78
C ALA A 246 4.58 -11.56 21.94
N LEU A 247 5.33 -10.70 21.25
CA LEU A 247 5.14 -9.25 21.26
C LEU A 247 3.87 -8.87 20.51
N GLN A 248 3.65 -9.44 19.32
CA GLN A 248 2.45 -9.25 18.52
C GLN A 248 1.18 -9.58 19.32
N LEU A 249 1.16 -10.72 20.01
CA LEU A 249 0.03 -11.11 20.85
C LEU A 249 -0.18 -10.15 22.02
N LYS A 250 0.88 -9.63 22.65
CA LYS A 250 0.76 -8.62 23.72
C LYS A 250 0.16 -7.31 23.20
N VAL A 251 0.64 -6.83 22.05
CA VAL A 251 0.12 -5.62 21.40
C VAL A 251 -1.35 -5.79 21.05
N LEU A 252 -1.70 -6.90 20.41
CA LEU A 252 -3.07 -7.20 19.98
C LEU A 252 -4.03 -7.32 21.17
N LYS A 253 -3.61 -7.99 22.25
CA LYS A 253 -4.37 -8.07 23.51
C LYS A 253 -4.64 -6.67 24.08
N ARG A 254 -3.61 -5.82 24.14
CA ARG A 254 -3.74 -4.44 24.63
C ARG A 254 -4.71 -3.63 23.76
N GLN A 255 -4.57 -3.66 22.44
CA GLN A 255 -5.40 -2.89 21.52
C GLN A 255 -6.86 -3.35 21.55
N ARG A 256 -7.11 -4.66 21.62
CA ARG A 256 -8.47 -5.20 21.78
C ARG A 256 -9.09 -4.83 23.12
N ALA A 257 -8.32 -4.91 24.20
CA ALA A 257 -8.78 -4.49 25.52
C ALA A 257 -9.15 -2.99 25.50
N TRP A 258 -8.32 -2.16 24.88
CA TRP A 258 -8.59 -0.73 24.73
C TRP A 258 -9.85 -0.46 23.89
N ALA A 259 -10.00 -1.13 22.74
CA ALA A 259 -11.19 -1.02 21.90
C ALA A 259 -12.48 -1.38 22.65
N ARG A 260 -12.45 -2.36 23.54
CA ARG A 260 -13.63 -2.80 24.32
C ARG A 260 -14.07 -1.81 25.39
N VAL A 261 -13.11 -1.12 26.02
CA VAL A 261 -13.41 -0.17 27.10
C VAL A 261 -13.55 1.27 26.60
N TYR A 262 -13.25 1.52 25.33
CA TYR A 262 -13.37 2.85 24.74
C TYR A 262 -14.85 3.27 24.62
N PRO A 263 -15.21 4.50 25.00
CA PRO A 263 -16.58 4.99 24.94
C PRO A 263 -16.98 5.36 23.50
N TRP A 264 -17.26 4.36 22.68
CA TRP A 264 -17.63 4.57 21.27
C TRP A 264 -18.90 5.42 21.14
N PRO A 265 -18.90 6.51 20.34
CA PRO A 265 -20.07 7.34 20.08
C PRO A 265 -21.24 6.51 19.54
N GLN A 266 -22.49 6.83 19.89
CA GLN A 266 -23.65 6.08 19.40
C GLN A 266 -23.87 6.25 17.89
N ASP A 267 -23.51 7.42 17.36
CA ASP A 267 -23.52 7.71 15.93
C ASP A 267 -22.14 7.40 15.35
N VAL A 268 -21.97 6.20 14.79
CA VAL A 268 -20.73 5.76 14.10
C VAL A 268 -20.97 5.68 12.61
#